data_AF-A6W9W0-F1
#
_entry.id   AF-A6W9W0-F1
#
_cell.length_a   1.000
_cell.length_b   1.000
_cell.length_c   1.000
_cell.angle_alpha   90.00
_cell.angle_beta   90.00
_cell.angle_gamma   90.00
#
_symmetry.space_group_name_H-M   'P 1'
#
loop_
_entity.id
_entity.type
_entity.pdbx_description
1 polymer ?
#
loop_
_entity_poly.entity_id
_entity_poly.type
_entity_poly.pdbx_seq_one_letter_code
_entity_poly.pdbx_strand_id
1 'polypeptide(L)' 'MPSVQIKDVPDETHTVLRRRAALAHQSLQEYLLAKLVEEASTPTLDEVLERAGGRAGGSLSFRDAVKAVHDDRDRR' A
#
# COMPACT_ATOMS: atom_id res chain seq x y z
N MET A 1 1.11 7.92 -19.93
CA MET A 1 1.61 7.31 -18.68
C MET A 1 2.03 8.44 -17.75
N PRO A 2 1.82 8.32 -16.43
CA PRO A 2 2.25 9.36 -15.49
C PRO A 2 3.78 9.45 -15.48
N SER A 3 4.30 10.68 -15.46
CA SER A 3 5.73 10.96 -15.32
C SER A 3 5.96 11.80 -14.06
N VAL A 4 7.10 11.58 -13.42
CA VAL A 4 7.51 12.31 -12.21
C VAL A 4 8.85 12.97 -12.48
N GLN A 5 8.93 14.27 -12.26
CA GLN A 5 10.17 15.04 -12.29
C GLN A 5 10.49 15.52 -10.89
N ILE A 6 11.65 15.14 -10.37
CA ILE A 6 12.15 15.60 -9.07
C ILE A 6 13.14 16.74 -9.34
N LYS A 7 12.84 17.92 -8.80
CA LYS A 7 13.68 19.12 -8.92
C LYS A 7 14.58 19.25 -7.69
N ASP A 8 15.68 19.98 -7.86
CA ASP A 8 16.58 20.38 -6.76
C ASP A 8 17.14 19.20 -5.95
N VAL A 9 17.38 18.07 -6.61
CA VAL A 9 18.06 16.92 -5.99
C VAL A 9 19.51 17.33 -5.69
N PRO A 10 19.97 17.24 -4.43
CA PRO A 10 21.36 17.55 -4.09
C PRO A 10 22.34 16.71 -4.93
N ASP A 11 23.41 17.33 -5.42
CA ASP A 11 24.38 16.69 -6.31
C ASP A 11 24.99 15.40 -5.72
N GLU A 12 25.24 15.40 -4.41
CA GLU A 12 25.73 14.24 -3.69
C GLU A 12 24.73 13.08 -3.75
N THR A 13 23.45 13.35 -3.47
CA THR A 13 22.37 12.37 -3.54
C THR A 13 22.24 11.79 -4.95
N HIS A 14 22.24 12.64 -5.97
CA HIS A 14 22.17 12.21 -7.35
C HIS A 14 23.37 11.33 -7.75
N THR A 15 24.58 11.67 -7.29
CA THR A 15 25.81 10.89 -7.53
C THR A 15 25.73 9.51 -6.88
N VAL A 16 25.28 9.43 -5.63
CA VAL A 16 25.10 8.17 -4.91
C VAL A 16 24.08 7.28 -5.62
N LEU A 17 22.94 7.84 -6.03
CA LEU A 17 21.88 7.10 -6.71
C LEU A 17 22.34 6.59 -8.08
N ARG A 18 23.05 7.40 -8.86
CA ARG A 18 23.64 6.98 -10.13
C ARG A 18 24.62 5.82 -9.95
N ARG A 19 25.47 5.88 -8.93
CA ARG A 19 26.41 4.80 -8.61
C ARG A 19 25.67 3.51 -8.26
N ARG A 20 24.64 3.58 -7.43
CA ARG A 20 23.82 2.42 -7.05
C ARG A 20 23.09 1.80 -8.25
N ALA A 21 22.53 2.63 -9.12
CA ALA A 21 21.91 2.16 -10.36
C ALA A 21 22.90 1.41 -11.25
N ALA A 22 24.12 1.95 -11.42
CA ALA A 22 25.18 1.29 -12.18
C ALA A 22 25.59 -0.06 -11.57
N LEU A 23 25.71 -0.15 -10.23
CA LEU A 23 25.99 -1.42 -9.52
C LEU A 23 24.86 -2.44 -9.67
N ALA A 24 23.61 -1.99 -9.82
CA ALA A 24 22.45 -2.84 -10.08
C ALA A 24 22.27 -3.18 -11.57
N HIS A 25 23.18 -2.73 -12.45
CA HIS A 25 23.06 -2.85 -13.91
C HIS A 25 21.77 -2.26 -14.48
N GLN A 26 21.28 -1.18 -13.88
CA GLN A 26 20.06 -0.49 -14.27
C GLN A 26 20.39 0.94 -14.70
N SER A 27 19.58 1.50 -15.61
CA SER A 27 19.57 2.95 -15.78
C SER A 27 19.10 3.64 -14.49
N LEU A 28 19.48 4.89 -14.28
CA LEU A 28 19.04 5.65 -13.10
C LEU A 28 17.51 5.73 -13.00
N GLN A 29 16.83 5.85 -14.15
CA GLN A 29 15.38 5.91 -14.21
C GLN A 29 14.73 4.59 -13.78
N GLU A 30 15.21 3.45 -14.26
CA GLU A 30 14.71 2.12 -13.86
C GLU A 30 14.96 1.86 -12.37
N TYR A 31 16.16 2.19 -11.89
CA TYR A 31 16.50 2.04 -10.47
C TYR A 31 15.56 2.86 -9.58
N LEU A 32 15.35 4.13 -9.92
CA LEU A 32 14.45 5.01 -9.15
C LEU A 32 12.99 4.56 -9.23
N LEU A 33 12.53 4.14 -10.41
CA LEU A 33 11.18 3.59 -10.57
C LEU A 33 10.98 2.37 -9.67
N ALA A 34 11.94 1.43 -9.67
CA ALA A 34 11.87 0.24 -8.83
C ALA A 34 11.79 0.61 -7.34
N LYS A 35 12.60 1.57 -6.88
CA LYS A 35 12.55 2.07 -5.50
C LYS A 35 11.23 2.74 -5.16
N LEU A 36 10.66 3.54 -6.05
CA LEU A 36 9.36 4.20 -5.82
C LEU A 36 8.20 3.20 -5.80
N VAL A 37 8.24 2.19 -6.65
CA VAL A 37 7.25 1.11 -6.66
C VAL A 37 7.34 0.28 -5.38
N GLU A 38 8.55 -0.05 -4.95
CA GLU A 38 8.79 -0.75 -3.68
C GLU A 38 8.24 0.05 -2.50
N GLU A 39 8.58 1.35 -2.41
CA GLU A 39 8.09 2.25 -1.37
C GLU A 39 6.55 2.30 -1.34
N ALA A 40 5.92 2.48 -2.51
CA ALA A 40 4.47 2.58 -2.62
C ALA A 40 3.73 1.23 -2.47
N SER A 41 4.44 0.10 -2.53
CA SER A 41 3.83 -1.23 -2.42
C SER A 41 3.38 -1.58 -1.00
N THR A 42 4.01 -0.96 0.00
CA THR A 42 3.69 -1.19 1.41
C THR A 42 2.84 -0.04 1.94
N PRO A 43 1.58 -0.28 2.33
CA PRO A 43 0.74 0.78 2.88
C PRO A 43 1.30 1.25 4.23
N THR A 44 1.23 2.54 4.47
CA THR A 44 1.62 3.14 5.74
C THR A 44 0.64 2.74 6.86
N LEU A 45 1.07 2.86 8.11
CA LEU A 45 0.18 2.60 9.26
C LEU A 45 -1.07 3.49 9.21
N ASP A 46 -0.91 4.76 8.87
CA ASP A 46 -2.02 5.71 8.77
C ASP A 46 -3.01 5.31 7.67
N GLU A 47 -2.53 4.88 6.50
CA GLU A 47 -3.38 4.35 5.42
C GLU A 47 -4.09 3.06 5.83
N VAL A 48 -3.43 2.21 6.62
CA VAL A 48 -4.04 0.99 7.18
C VAL A 48 -5.13 1.36 8.19
N LEU A 49 -4.88 2.32 9.08
CA LEU A 49 -5.82 2.79 10.09
C LEU A 49 -7.01 3.51 9.46
N GLU A 50 -6.80 4.36 8.45
CA GLU A 50 -7.87 5.00 7.68
C GLU A 50 -8.73 3.95 6.98
N ARG A 51 -8.10 2.96 6.34
CA ARG A 51 -8.82 1.83 5.73
C ARG A 51 -9.56 0.97 6.76
N ALA A 52 -9.01 0.79 7.96
CA ALA A 52 -9.67 0.07 9.05
C ALA A 52 -10.83 0.87 9.64
N GLY A 53 -10.72 2.18 9.77
CA GLY A 53 -11.81 3.07 10.14
C GLY A 53 -12.95 3.08 9.10
N GLY A 54 -12.61 2.98 7.82
CA GLY A 54 -13.57 2.78 6.72
C GLY A 54 -14.22 1.38 6.70
N ARG A 55 -13.56 0.38 7.29
CA ARG A 55 -14.21 -0.86 7.73
C ARG A 55 -14.91 -0.59 9.07
N ALA A 56 -15.94 0.24 9.05
CA ALA A 56 -17.01 0.03 10.00
C ALA A 56 -17.48 -1.41 9.78
N GLY A 57 -17.04 -2.34 10.63
CA GLY A 57 -17.58 -3.69 10.64
C GLY A 57 -19.10 -3.58 10.65
N GLY A 58 -19.78 -4.40 9.85
CA GLY A 58 -21.23 -4.38 9.77
C GLY A 58 -21.83 -4.44 11.17
N SER A 59 -22.73 -3.52 11.51
CA SER A 59 -23.47 -3.62 12.76
C SER A 59 -24.51 -4.72 12.62
N LEU A 60 -24.29 -5.85 13.28
CA LEU A 60 -25.30 -6.89 13.44
C LEU A 60 -25.80 -6.84 14.88
N SER A 61 -27.12 -6.74 15.07
CA SER A 61 -27.67 -6.83 16.42
C SER A 61 -27.52 -8.27 16.93
N PHE A 62 -27.37 -8.42 18.25
CA PHE A 62 -27.32 -9.75 18.87
C PHE A 62 -28.58 -10.59 18.54
N ARG A 63 -29.75 -9.94 18.43
CA ARG A 63 -31.00 -10.59 18.06
C ARG A 63 -30.95 -11.14 16.64
N ASP A 64 -30.41 -10.38 15.69
CA ASP A 64 -30.32 -10.80 14.29
C ASP A 64 -29.31 -11.94 14.11
N ALA A 65 -28.22 -11.91 14.88
CA ALA A 65 -27.25 -13.01 14.93
C ALA A 65 -27.88 -14.31 15.44
N VAL A 66 -28.65 -14.24 16.54
CA VAL A 66 -29.36 -15.38 17.10
C VAL A 66 -30.39 -15.93 16.12
N LYS A 67 -31.18 -15.06 15.48
CA LYS A 67 -32.17 -15.47 14.47
C LYS A 67 -31.51 -16.20 13.29
N ALA A 68 -30.39 -15.70 12.78
CA ALA A 68 -29.67 -16.34 11.67
C ALA A 68 -29.19 -17.76 12.02
N VAL A 69 -28.75 -17.99 13.26
CA VAL A 69 -28.34 -19.32 13.73
C VAL A 69 -29.53 -20.28 13.88
N HIS A 70 -30.66 -19.79 14.37
CA HIS A 70 -31.89 -20.60 14.44
C HIS A 70 -32.39 -20.97 13.04
N ASP A 71 -32.45 -20.01 12.12
CA ASP A 71 -32.87 -20.23 10.74
C ASP A 71 -31.98 -21.27 10.00
N ASP A 72 -30.68 -21.38 10.33
CA ASP A 72 -29.78 -22.42 9.78
C ASP A 72 -30.05 -23.82 10.38
N ARG A 73 -30.32 -23.87 11.69
CA ARG A 73 -30.62 -25.14 12.39
C ARG A 73 -31.94 -25.75 11.94
N ASP A 74 -32.96 -24.91 11.71
CA ASP A 74 -34.28 -25.35 11.28
C ASP A 74 -34.28 -25.87 9.82
N ARG A 75 -33.22 -25.59 9.06
CA ARG A 75 -33.03 -26.06 7.68
C ARG A 75 -32.22 -27.38 7.57
N ARG A 76 -31.69 -27.90 8.68
CA ARG A 76 -30.98 -29.19 8.74
C ARG A 76 -31.89 -30.27 9.27
#